data_AF-A0A554VV83-F1
#
_entry.id   AF-A0A554VV83-F1
#
_cell.length_a   1.000
_cell.length_b   1.000
_cell.length_c   1.000
_cell.angle_alpha   90.00
_cell.angle_beta   90.00
_cell.angle_gamma   90.00
#
_symmetry.space_group_name_H-M   'P 1'
#
loop_
_entity.id
_entity.type
_entity.pdbx_description
1 polymer ?
#
loop_
_entity_poly.entity_id
_entity_poly.type
_entity_poly.pdbx_seq_one_letter_code
_entity_poly.pdbx_strand_id
1 'polypeptide(L)'
;MTEGSSSHYEVLRVAVTATEREIKVAYRKAARASHPDHGGDAAAFRQVTLAYETLIDPRRRAAYDRSYAGGPRHRTPAGADEAHFDAPAAGSHASATIHRPGTPRNTSGDAPIYVPPFDVPGSVPLIPLDLASQQIHGMPRKRGIFGAEARIQREMRTVQLIDRQVLPAIPAARLINGLLSPADNSHIDHALLSGYRLALIGSMLLPKGAYAWDGNTLNHGGRSIAPPQLAPVVRRMQDIFPELNVTGWTVVHSPDGNLHEPVIDHHRRARGASDMVQVVNAAGLSRGLKQFLAGGPAPNTVNLPVLARLLRGMH
;
A
#
# COMPACT_ATOMS: atom_id res chain seq x y z
N MET A 1 -38.48 1.07 -2.75
CA MET A 1 -38.09 0.54 -1.42
C MET A 1 -36.91 1.38 -0.96
N THR A 2 -37.03 2.04 0.18
CA THR A 2 -36.09 3.05 0.69
C THR A 2 -34.71 2.42 0.96
N GLU A 3 -33.66 2.90 0.28
CA GLU A 3 -32.26 2.56 0.56
C GLU A 3 -31.87 3.11 1.93
N GLY A 4 -32.14 2.32 2.98
CA GLY A 4 -31.75 2.61 4.34
C GLY A 4 -30.24 2.48 4.50
N SER A 5 -29.60 3.49 5.07
CA SER A 5 -28.19 3.47 5.45
C SER A 5 -27.94 2.40 6.52
N SER A 6 -27.59 1.18 6.10
CA SER A 6 -27.26 0.09 7.02
C SER A 6 -26.09 0.50 7.92
N SER A 7 -26.26 0.33 9.23
CA SER A 7 -25.21 0.61 10.22
C SER A 7 -23.99 -0.27 9.99
N HIS A 8 -22.79 0.18 10.35
CA HIS A 8 -21.55 -0.62 10.26
C HIS A 8 -21.68 -1.93 11.07
N TYR A 9 -22.46 -1.93 12.15
CA TYR A 9 -22.81 -3.11 12.93
C TYR A 9 -23.69 -4.09 12.16
N GLU A 10 -24.65 -3.59 11.39
CA GLU A 10 -25.55 -4.39 10.56
C GLU A 10 -24.85 -4.96 9.33
N VAL A 11 -23.95 -4.18 8.72
CA VAL A 11 -23.10 -4.62 7.60
C VAL A 11 -22.22 -5.80 8.01
N LEU A 12 -21.65 -5.78 9.21
CA LEU A 12 -20.88 -6.91 9.76
C LEU A 12 -21.74 -7.96 10.47
N ARG A 13 -23.04 -7.72 10.66
CA ARG A 13 -23.97 -8.58 11.43
C ARG A 13 -23.45 -8.89 12.83
N VAL A 14 -22.97 -7.88 13.54
CA VAL A 14 -22.48 -7.97 14.92
C VAL A 14 -23.23 -6.99 15.83
N ALA A 15 -23.37 -7.34 17.10
CA ALA A 15 -23.99 -6.45 18.08
C ALA A 15 -23.14 -5.18 18.32
N VAL A 16 -23.76 -4.10 18.77
CA VAL A 16 -23.06 -2.86 19.18
C VAL A 16 -22.11 -3.11 20.35
N THR A 17 -22.37 -4.16 21.14
CA THR A 17 -21.52 -4.64 22.24
C THR A 17 -20.44 -5.63 21.80
N ALA A 18 -20.33 -5.94 20.50
CA ALA A 18 -19.39 -6.94 20.02
C ALA A 18 -17.94 -6.60 20.37
N THR A 19 -17.22 -7.60 20.83
CA THR A 19 -15.79 -7.53 21.14
C THR A 19 -14.97 -7.40 19.86
N GLU A 20 -13.73 -6.91 19.99
CA GLU A 20 -12.80 -6.81 18.86
C GLU A 20 -12.61 -8.16 18.15
N ARG A 21 -12.57 -9.26 18.92
CA ARG A 21 -12.44 -10.62 18.40
C ARG A 21 -13.64 -11.01 17.54
N GLU A 22 -14.86 -10.70 17.98
CA GLU A 22 -16.10 -10.99 17.23
C GLU A 22 -16.19 -10.16 15.95
N ILE A 23 -15.78 -8.88 16.00
CA ILE A 23 -15.70 -8.01 14.83
C ILE A 23 -14.73 -8.57 13.77
N LYS A 24 -13.54 -9.03 14.19
CA LYS A 24 -12.57 -9.68 13.27
C LYS A 24 -13.15 -10.96 12.65
N VAL A 25 -13.84 -11.79 13.44
CA VAL A 25 -14.45 -13.03 12.94
C VAL A 25 -15.55 -12.72 11.92
N ALA A 26 -16.42 -11.77 12.23
CA ALA A 26 -17.53 -11.37 11.38
C ALA A 26 -17.07 -10.74 10.08
N TYR A 27 -16.05 -9.88 10.12
CA TYR A 27 -15.41 -9.33 8.93
C TYR A 27 -14.88 -10.41 8.00
N ARG A 28 -14.13 -11.41 8.51
CA ARG A 28 -13.62 -12.50 7.66
C ARG A 28 -14.74 -13.27 6.97
N LYS A 29 -15.87 -13.49 7.65
CA LYS A 29 -17.04 -14.17 7.09
C LYS A 29 -17.73 -13.31 6.03
N ALA A 30 -17.93 -12.01 6.30
CA ALA A 30 -18.59 -11.08 5.40
C ALA A 30 -17.74 -10.74 4.15
N ALA A 31 -16.42 -10.60 4.31
CA ALA A 31 -15.48 -10.34 3.23
C ALA A 31 -15.42 -11.50 2.24
N ARG A 32 -15.42 -12.75 2.73
CA ARG A 32 -15.44 -13.94 1.87
C ARG A 32 -16.75 -14.09 1.09
N ALA A 33 -17.88 -13.70 1.70
CA ALA A 33 -19.20 -13.77 1.07
C ALA A 33 -19.47 -12.64 0.05
N SER A 34 -18.83 -11.48 0.23
CA SER A 34 -18.99 -10.32 -0.65
C SER A 34 -17.90 -10.21 -1.73
N HIS A 35 -16.91 -11.12 -1.74
CA HIS A 35 -15.79 -11.06 -2.68
C HIS A 35 -16.25 -11.27 -4.15
N PRO A 36 -15.87 -10.39 -5.10
CA PRO A 36 -16.26 -10.50 -6.51
C PRO A 36 -15.87 -11.83 -7.17
N ASP A 37 -14.73 -12.40 -6.80
CA ASP A 37 -14.25 -13.69 -7.34
C ASP A 37 -15.05 -14.90 -6.83
N HIS A 38 -15.95 -14.71 -5.87
CA HIS A 38 -16.88 -15.72 -5.39
C HIS A 38 -18.34 -15.39 -5.73
N GLY A 39 -18.57 -14.51 -6.72
CA GLY A 39 -19.90 -14.07 -7.15
C GLY A 39 -20.51 -12.98 -6.26
N GLY A 40 -19.71 -12.33 -5.41
CA GLY A 40 -20.13 -11.21 -4.57
C GLY A 40 -20.08 -9.86 -5.30
N ASP A 41 -20.64 -8.83 -4.66
CA ASP A 41 -20.67 -7.46 -5.19
C ASP A 41 -19.49 -6.63 -4.66
N ALA A 42 -18.77 -5.96 -5.57
CA ALA A 42 -17.67 -5.07 -5.23
C ALA A 42 -18.12 -3.88 -4.37
N ALA A 43 -19.36 -3.40 -4.50
CA ALA A 43 -19.88 -2.34 -3.62
C ALA A 43 -20.17 -2.86 -2.21
N ALA A 44 -20.79 -4.04 -2.09
CA ALA A 44 -20.96 -4.74 -0.82
C ALA A 44 -19.60 -5.02 -0.13
N PHE A 45 -18.58 -5.44 -0.87
CA PHE A 45 -17.25 -5.66 -0.33
C PHE A 45 -16.64 -4.37 0.24
N ARG A 46 -16.76 -3.24 -0.48
CA ARG A 46 -16.32 -1.92 0.02
C ARG A 46 -17.03 -1.53 1.31
N GLN A 47 -18.34 -1.78 1.42
CA GLN A 47 -19.11 -1.49 2.63
C GLN A 47 -18.67 -2.36 3.82
N VAL A 48 -18.44 -3.66 3.59
CA VAL A 48 -17.92 -4.59 4.62
C VAL A 48 -16.55 -4.16 5.12
N THR A 49 -15.66 -3.74 4.23
CA THR A 49 -14.33 -3.23 4.59
C THR A 49 -14.41 -1.94 5.40
N LEU A 50 -15.21 -0.97 4.95
CA LEU A 50 -15.42 0.29 5.68
C LEU A 50 -16.04 0.06 7.08
N ALA A 51 -16.97 -0.88 7.18
CA ALA A 51 -17.60 -1.28 8.43
C ALA A 51 -16.58 -1.83 9.43
N TYR A 52 -15.72 -2.74 8.98
CA TYR A 52 -14.65 -3.29 9.79
C TYR A 52 -13.62 -2.24 10.21
N GLU A 53 -13.16 -1.40 9.28
CA GLU A 53 -12.16 -0.35 9.56
C GLU A 53 -12.63 0.63 10.64
N THR A 54 -13.91 0.96 10.65
CA THR A 54 -14.48 1.88 11.65
C THR A 54 -14.67 1.22 13.01
N LEU A 55 -15.12 -0.04 13.03
CA LEU A 55 -15.47 -0.73 14.28
C LEU A 55 -14.27 -1.38 14.99
N ILE A 56 -13.17 -1.66 14.26
CA ILE A 56 -12.00 -2.31 14.84
C ILE A 56 -11.09 -1.37 15.63
N ASP A 57 -11.07 -0.09 15.26
CA ASP A 57 -10.31 0.96 15.96
C ASP A 57 -11.19 1.53 17.10
N PRO A 58 -10.77 1.42 18.38
CA PRO A 58 -11.55 1.91 19.52
C PRO A 58 -11.89 3.40 19.44
N ARG A 59 -11.01 4.24 18.88
CA ARG A 59 -11.23 5.69 18.73
C ARG A 59 -12.23 5.97 17.61
N ARG A 60 -12.12 5.27 16.48
CA ARG A 60 -13.06 5.42 15.34
C ARG A 60 -14.43 4.85 15.67
N ARG A 61 -14.48 3.72 16.38
CA ARG A 61 -15.71 3.14 16.92
C ARG A 61 -16.38 4.10 17.89
N ALA A 62 -15.64 4.67 18.85
CA ALA A 62 -16.20 5.65 19.77
C ALA A 62 -16.71 6.92 19.06
N ALA A 63 -16.03 7.37 17.99
CA ALA A 63 -16.50 8.49 17.19
C ALA A 63 -17.76 8.15 16.38
N TYR A 64 -17.79 6.97 15.78
CA TYR A 64 -18.94 6.43 15.06
C TYR A 64 -20.14 6.24 16.00
N ASP A 65 -19.94 5.70 17.20
CA ASP A 65 -20.97 5.50 18.21
C ASP A 65 -21.55 6.84 18.69
N ARG A 66 -20.72 7.88 18.82
CA ARG A 66 -21.19 9.24 19.12
C ARG A 66 -22.05 9.83 18.01
N SER A 67 -21.70 9.61 16.73
CA SER A 67 -22.52 10.10 15.61
C SER A 67 -23.75 9.21 15.36
N TYR A 68 -23.68 7.93 15.70
CA TYR A 68 -24.74 6.94 15.53
C TYR A 68 -25.81 7.04 16.64
N ALA A 69 -25.41 7.39 17.86
CA ALA A 69 -26.33 7.69 18.97
C ALA A 69 -27.04 9.05 18.83
N GLY A 70 -26.66 9.88 17.84
CA GLY A 70 -27.15 11.24 17.62
C GLY A 70 -28.26 11.37 16.56
N GLY A 71 -29.23 10.45 16.52
CA GLY A 71 -30.41 10.54 15.63
C GLY A 71 -31.18 11.88 15.74
N PRO A 72 -31.94 12.27 14.69
CA PRO A 72 -32.23 13.66 14.35
C PRO A 72 -33.06 14.36 15.43
N ARG A 73 -32.42 15.28 16.17
CA ARG A 73 -33.15 16.28 16.96
C ARG A 73 -33.52 17.44 16.05
N HIS A 74 -34.83 17.54 15.81
CA HIS A 74 -35.51 18.68 15.22
C HIS A 74 -35.00 19.98 15.89
N ARG A 75 -34.17 20.76 15.18
CA ARG A 75 -33.85 22.14 15.58
C ARG A 75 -34.81 23.05 14.83
N THR A 76 -35.85 23.47 15.53
CA THR A 76 -36.64 24.66 15.20
C THR A 76 -35.69 25.87 15.22
N PRO A 77 -35.68 26.74 14.21
CA PRO A 77 -34.94 27.99 14.29
C PRO A 77 -35.80 29.02 15.02
N ALA A 78 -35.28 29.57 16.11
CA ALA A 78 -35.82 30.77 16.74
C ALA A 78 -34.67 31.65 17.20
N GLY A 79 -34.77 32.95 16.88
CA GLY A 79 -33.97 34.01 17.48
C GLY A 79 -32.79 34.45 16.61
N ALA A 80 -33.04 35.42 15.74
CA ALA A 80 -32.03 36.40 15.38
C ALA A 80 -31.72 37.23 16.62
N ASP A 81 -30.45 37.42 16.93
CA ASP A 81 -30.02 38.63 17.64
C ASP A 81 -28.58 38.96 17.24
N GLU A 82 -28.41 40.25 16.98
CA GLU A 82 -27.23 40.90 16.45
C GLU A 82 -26.06 40.82 17.45
N ALA A 83 -24.84 40.57 16.93
CA ALA A 83 -23.63 40.94 17.64
C ALA A 83 -22.58 41.42 16.63
N HIS A 84 -22.50 42.74 16.57
CA HIS A 84 -21.43 43.55 16.01
C HIS A 84 -20.09 43.17 16.68
N PHE A 85 -19.04 42.93 15.90
CA PHE A 85 -17.67 42.85 16.42
C PHE A 85 -16.71 43.55 15.45
N ASP A 86 -16.12 44.64 15.96
CA ASP A 86 -15.12 45.46 15.31
C ASP A 86 -13.85 44.67 14.99
N ALA A 87 -13.37 44.80 13.75
CA ALA A 87 -12.09 44.26 13.32
C ALA A 87 -10.97 45.29 13.53
N PRO A 88 -9.82 44.92 14.13
CA PRO A 88 -8.61 45.73 14.02
C PRO A 88 -7.72 45.27 12.86
N ALA A 89 -6.80 46.19 12.53
CA ALA A 89 -6.09 46.34 11.27
C ALA A 89 -5.17 45.19 10.82
N ALA A 90 -4.97 45.16 9.51
CA ALA A 90 -4.08 44.32 8.74
C ALA A 90 -2.62 44.38 9.20
N GLY A 91 -1.97 43.21 9.29
CA GLY A 91 -0.52 43.12 9.46
C GLY A 91 0.00 41.82 10.06
N SER A 92 -0.18 40.68 9.38
CA SER A 92 0.74 39.53 9.51
C SER A 92 0.41 38.45 8.48
N HIS A 93 1.27 38.29 7.47
CA HIS A 93 1.24 37.15 6.57
C HIS A 93 1.92 35.95 7.27
N ALA A 94 1.22 35.34 8.22
CA ALA A 94 1.41 33.94 8.54
C ALA A 94 0.33 33.19 7.75
N SER A 95 0.73 32.47 6.69
CA SER A 95 -0.17 31.56 5.98
C SER A 95 -0.56 30.41 6.91
N ALA A 96 -1.52 30.67 7.80
CA ALA A 96 -2.28 29.64 8.49
C ALA A 96 -3.18 29.01 7.45
N THR A 97 -2.71 27.94 6.82
CA THR A 97 -3.54 27.07 5.99
C THR A 97 -4.69 26.59 6.86
N ILE A 98 -5.87 27.17 6.68
CA ILE A 98 -7.10 26.81 7.38
C ILE A 98 -7.35 25.32 7.07
N HIS A 99 -7.07 24.47 8.07
CA HIS A 99 -7.32 23.04 8.00
C HIS A 99 -8.82 22.83 7.86
N ARG A 100 -9.26 22.20 6.76
CA ARG A 100 -10.60 21.60 6.71
C ARG A 100 -10.63 20.47 7.74
N PRO A 101 -11.53 20.50 8.74
CA PRO A 101 -11.68 19.39 9.67
C PRO A 101 -12.09 18.13 8.89
N GLY A 102 -11.34 17.04 9.02
CA GLY A 102 -11.76 15.71 8.54
C GLY A 102 -10.91 15.04 7.45
N THR A 103 -9.87 15.68 6.91
CA THR A 103 -8.90 14.96 6.05
C THR A 103 -7.77 14.40 6.92
N PRO A 104 -7.60 13.06 7.04
CA PRO A 104 -6.49 12.50 7.80
C PRO A 104 -5.17 12.95 7.20
N ARG A 105 -4.29 13.50 8.04
CA ARG A 105 -2.93 13.91 7.65
C ARG A 105 -2.17 12.68 7.15
N ASN A 106 -1.50 12.80 6.00
CA ASN A 106 -0.62 11.75 5.52
C ASN A 106 0.63 11.67 6.43
N THR A 107 0.82 10.54 7.09
CA THR A 107 1.92 10.31 8.04
C THR A 107 3.15 9.67 7.40
N SER A 108 3.18 9.43 6.08
CA SER A 108 4.23 8.61 5.44
C SER A 108 5.66 9.10 5.66
N GLY A 109 5.85 10.41 5.83
CA GLY A 109 7.15 11.04 6.10
C GLY A 109 7.49 11.16 7.59
N ASP A 110 6.61 10.73 8.49
CA ASP A 110 6.86 10.75 9.93
C ASP A 110 7.80 9.61 10.35
N ALA A 111 8.27 9.67 11.60
CA ALA A 111 9.06 8.61 12.19
C ALA A 111 8.32 7.25 12.17
N PRO A 112 9.05 6.12 12.00
CA PRO A 112 8.45 4.80 11.98
C PRO A 112 7.77 4.43 13.30
N ILE A 113 6.56 3.86 13.22
CA ILE A 113 5.86 3.26 14.35
C ILE A 113 5.91 1.75 14.20
N TYR A 114 6.53 1.06 15.15
CA TYR A 114 6.63 -0.39 15.13
C TYR A 114 5.37 -1.03 15.71
N VAL A 115 4.84 -2.04 15.02
CA VAL A 115 3.65 -2.77 15.44
C VAL A 115 3.94 -4.28 15.42
N PRO A 116 3.86 -4.97 16.58
CA PRO A 116 3.70 -4.42 17.93
C PRO A 116 4.89 -3.54 18.36
N PRO A 117 4.72 -2.67 19.38
CA PRO A 117 5.81 -1.83 19.87
C PRO A 117 6.83 -2.67 20.68
N PHE A 118 8.08 -2.18 20.76
CA PHE A 118 9.20 -2.89 21.38
C PHE A 118 9.26 -2.75 22.90
N ASP A 119 8.57 -1.77 23.47
CA ASP A 119 8.60 -1.40 24.89
C ASP A 119 7.50 -2.09 25.72
N VAL A 120 6.86 -3.14 25.18
CA VAL A 120 5.84 -3.90 25.91
C VAL A 120 6.50 -4.80 26.97
N PRO A 121 6.27 -4.56 28.28
CA PRO A 121 6.90 -5.33 29.34
C PRO A 121 6.58 -6.82 29.24
N GLY A 122 7.59 -7.67 29.42
CA GLY A 122 7.44 -9.13 29.41
C GLY A 122 7.22 -9.76 28.02
N SER A 123 7.22 -8.96 26.94
CA SER A 123 7.15 -9.48 25.57
C SER A 123 8.53 -9.74 24.99
N VAL A 124 8.68 -10.84 24.23
CA VAL A 124 9.88 -11.10 23.43
C VAL A 124 9.60 -10.59 22.01
N PRO A 125 10.41 -9.67 21.46
CA PRO A 125 10.17 -9.13 20.13
C PRO A 125 10.38 -10.20 19.05
N LEU A 126 9.53 -10.19 18.02
CA LEU A 126 9.58 -11.16 16.91
C LEU A 126 10.88 -11.08 16.11
N ILE A 127 11.45 -9.88 16.02
CA ILE A 127 12.77 -9.59 15.46
C ILE A 127 13.43 -8.50 16.31
N PRO A 128 14.76 -8.51 16.45
CA PRO A 128 15.50 -7.46 17.16
C PRO A 128 15.25 -6.05 16.60
N LEU A 129 15.34 -5.01 17.44
CA LEU A 129 15.08 -3.62 17.03
C LEU A 129 16.11 -3.11 16.03
N ASP A 130 17.39 -3.44 16.21
CA ASP A 130 18.46 -3.12 15.26
C ASP A 130 18.13 -3.69 13.88
N LEU A 131 17.71 -4.95 13.81
CA LEU A 131 17.27 -5.57 12.56
C LEU A 131 16.01 -4.88 12.02
N ALA A 132 14.98 -4.63 12.84
CA ALA A 132 13.74 -3.99 12.38
C ALA A 132 13.92 -2.51 11.94
N SER A 133 14.96 -1.84 12.44
CA SER A 133 15.28 -0.45 12.10
C SER A 133 16.00 -0.29 10.77
N GLN A 134 16.69 -1.33 10.30
CA GLN A 134 17.32 -1.34 8.98
C GLN A 134 16.26 -1.19 7.89
N GLN A 135 16.47 -0.26 6.94
CA GLN A 135 15.54 -0.10 5.82
C GLN A 135 15.83 -1.07 4.66
N ILE A 136 17.04 -1.61 4.56
CA ILE A 136 17.45 -2.52 3.48
C ILE A 136 17.90 -3.85 4.11
N HIS A 137 17.28 -4.93 3.66
CA HIS A 137 17.56 -6.29 4.11
C HIS A 137 18.01 -7.18 2.95
N GLY A 138 18.94 -8.08 3.23
CA GLY A 138 19.50 -8.99 2.22
C GLY A 138 20.31 -8.26 1.15
N MET A 139 20.70 -8.99 0.10
CA MET A 139 21.44 -8.45 -1.03
C MET A 139 20.97 -9.08 -2.35
N PRO A 140 21.12 -8.37 -3.49
CA PRO A 140 20.98 -8.97 -4.81
C PRO A 140 21.80 -10.25 -4.96
N ARG A 141 21.25 -11.25 -5.65
CA ARG A 141 21.80 -12.62 -5.59
C ARG A 141 23.06 -12.74 -6.43
N LYS A 142 24.11 -13.35 -5.87
CA LYS A 142 25.38 -13.60 -6.58
C LYS A 142 25.43 -14.91 -7.40
N ARG A 143 24.45 -15.82 -7.25
CA ARG A 143 24.51 -17.18 -7.85
C ARG A 143 24.02 -17.25 -9.31
N GLY A 144 24.78 -17.96 -10.15
CA GLY A 144 24.51 -18.29 -11.56
C GLY A 144 25.79 -18.23 -12.40
N ILE A 145 26.11 -19.31 -13.14
CA ILE A 145 27.37 -19.47 -13.89
C ILE A 145 27.41 -18.58 -15.17
N PHE A 146 26.24 -18.16 -15.68
CA PHE A 146 26.09 -17.26 -16.84
C PHE A 146 24.89 -16.31 -16.67
N GLY A 147 24.95 -15.09 -17.21
CA GLY A 147 23.86 -14.11 -17.17
C GLY A 147 23.60 -13.45 -15.80
N ALA A 148 24.37 -13.81 -14.77
CA ALA A 148 24.26 -13.22 -13.44
C ALA A 148 24.63 -11.74 -13.42
N GLU A 149 25.58 -11.29 -14.25
CA GLU A 149 26.05 -9.91 -14.23
C GLU A 149 24.97 -8.91 -14.66
N ALA A 150 24.32 -9.13 -15.81
CA ALA A 150 23.22 -8.27 -16.27
C ALA A 150 22.05 -8.26 -15.26
N ARG A 151 21.77 -9.41 -14.63
CA ARG A 151 20.78 -9.52 -13.56
C ARG A 151 21.19 -8.73 -12.30
N ILE A 152 22.42 -8.89 -11.84
CA ILE A 152 22.96 -8.18 -10.67
C ILE A 152 22.94 -6.67 -10.95
N GLN A 153 23.30 -6.23 -12.16
CA GLN A 153 23.26 -4.83 -12.55
C GLN A 153 21.84 -4.25 -12.46
N ARG A 154 20.81 -4.94 -12.98
CA ARG A 154 19.41 -4.45 -12.89
C ARG A 154 18.85 -4.48 -11.46
N GLU A 155 19.17 -5.51 -10.67
CA GLU A 155 18.77 -5.59 -9.26
C GLU A 155 19.44 -4.47 -8.46
N MET A 156 20.75 -4.28 -8.60
CA MET A 156 21.50 -3.22 -7.91
C MET A 156 21.01 -1.81 -8.29
N ARG A 157 20.71 -1.55 -9.57
CA ARG A 157 20.12 -0.27 -10.00
C ARG A 157 18.77 -0.01 -9.33
N THR A 158 17.96 -1.05 -9.17
CA THR A 158 16.66 -0.93 -8.48
C THR A 158 16.84 -0.62 -7.00
N VAL A 159 17.77 -1.30 -6.32
CA VAL A 159 18.12 -1.00 -4.91
C VAL A 159 18.59 0.45 -4.77
N GLN A 160 19.52 0.90 -5.61
CA GLN A 160 20.04 2.27 -5.58
C GLN A 160 18.96 3.33 -5.85
N LEU A 161 18.03 3.04 -6.77
CA LEU A 161 16.90 3.92 -7.05
C LEU A 161 15.98 4.07 -5.82
N ILE A 162 15.61 2.94 -5.21
CA ILE A 162 14.73 2.91 -4.03
C ILE A 162 15.40 3.60 -2.83
N ASP A 163 16.66 3.27 -2.58
CA ASP A 163 17.48 3.84 -1.52
C ASP A 163 17.60 5.37 -1.63
N ARG A 164 17.82 5.89 -2.84
CA ARG A 164 17.98 7.34 -3.03
C ARG A 164 16.66 8.11 -3.10
N GLN A 165 15.60 7.52 -3.65
CA GLN A 165 14.39 8.28 -4.02
C GLN A 165 13.11 7.92 -3.25
N VAL A 166 13.08 6.77 -2.57
CA VAL A 166 11.88 6.26 -1.90
C VAL A 166 12.10 6.18 -0.39
N LEU A 167 13.15 5.50 0.07
CA LEU A 167 13.41 5.30 1.51
C LEU A 167 13.54 6.61 2.32
N PRO A 168 14.15 7.69 1.81
CA PRO A 168 14.24 8.96 2.54
C PRO A 168 12.87 9.64 2.70
N ALA A 169 11.94 9.40 1.77
CA ALA A 169 10.59 9.97 1.82
C ALA A 169 9.62 9.14 2.67
N ILE A 170 9.95 7.87 2.94
CA ILE A 170 9.10 6.93 3.68
C ILE A 170 9.99 6.16 4.68
N PRO A 171 10.29 6.75 5.86
CA PRO A 171 11.19 6.15 6.85
C PRO A 171 10.77 4.76 7.33
N ALA A 172 9.47 4.46 7.31
CA ALA A 172 8.93 3.15 7.67
C ALA A 172 9.10 2.07 6.60
N ALA A 173 9.49 2.44 5.37
CA ALA A 173 9.65 1.48 4.30
C ALA A 173 10.81 0.51 4.59
N ARG A 174 10.60 -0.76 4.24
CA ARG A 174 11.57 -1.86 4.35
C ARG A 174 11.72 -2.54 3.00
N LEU A 175 12.90 -2.43 2.42
CA LEU A 175 13.30 -3.10 1.19
C LEU A 175 13.89 -4.46 1.56
N ILE A 176 13.29 -5.53 1.03
CA ILE A 176 13.74 -6.90 1.22
C ILE A 176 14.23 -7.42 -0.12
N ASN A 177 15.51 -7.80 -0.17
CA ASN A 177 16.15 -8.38 -1.34
C ASN A 177 16.27 -9.89 -1.17
N GLY A 178 16.22 -10.62 -2.28
CA GLY A 178 16.51 -12.04 -2.23
C GLY A 178 15.38 -12.89 -1.66
N LEU A 179 14.13 -12.53 -1.92
CA LEU A 179 12.98 -13.34 -1.51
C LEU A 179 12.75 -14.51 -2.47
N LEU A 180 12.43 -15.67 -1.92
CA LEU A 180 11.89 -16.78 -2.69
C LEU A 180 10.39 -16.56 -2.96
N SER A 181 9.99 -16.86 -4.19
CA SER A 181 8.60 -16.84 -4.62
C SER A 181 7.87 -18.04 -4.01
N PRO A 182 6.77 -17.80 -3.26
CA PRO A 182 5.97 -18.88 -2.71
C PRO A 182 5.06 -19.57 -3.74
N ALA A 183 5.06 -19.11 -4.99
CA ALA A 183 4.23 -19.67 -6.07
C ALA A 183 4.94 -20.81 -6.81
N ASP A 184 6.24 -20.67 -7.04
CA ASP A 184 7.00 -21.51 -7.98
C ASP A 184 8.47 -21.72 -7.54
N ASN A 185 8.85 -21.32 -6.32
CA ASN A 185 10.22 -21.30 -5.82
C ASN A 185 11.20 -20.52 -6.72
N SER A 186 10.69 -19.69 -7.65
CA SER A 186 11.50 -18.70 -8.34
C SER A 186 11.92 -17.60 -7.35
N HIS A 187 12.57 -16.55 -7.84
CA HIS A 187 12.99 -15.47 -6.96
C HIS A 187 12.30 -14.18 -7.32
N ILE A 188 11.93 -13.45 -6.28
CA ILE A 188 11.44 -12.08 -6.37
C ILE A 188 12.69 -11.19 -6.28
N ASP A 189 12.88 -10.31 -7.26
CA ASP A 189 14.07 -9.43 -7.26
C ASP A 189 14.07 -8.58 -5.97
N HIS A 190 12.97 -7.87 -5.71
CA HIS A 190 12.81 -7.06 -4.50
C HIS A 190 11.36 -7.04 -4.01
N ALA A 191 11.16 -6.85 -2.70
CA ALA A 191 9.89 -6.47 -2.13
C ALA A 191 10.05 -5.23 -1.25
N LEU A 192 9.07 -4.33 -1.28
CA LEU A 192 9.08 -3.10 -0.50
C LEU A 192 7.81 -3.03 0.34
N LEU A 193 7.98 -3.05 1.66
CA LEU A 193 6.91 -3.05 2.66
C LEU A 193 6.84 -1.69 3.36
N SER A 194 5.66 -1.09 3.48
CA SER A 194 5.38 0.02 4.39
C SER A 194 3.92 -0.02 4.83
N GLY A 195 3.67 0.12 6.13
CA GLY A 195 2.33 -0.03 6.70
C GLY A 195 1.71 -1.37 6.31
N TYR A 196 0.59 -1.29 5.59
CA TYR A 196 -0.17 -2.44 5.09
C TYR A 196 -0.07 -2.60 3.58
N ARG A 197 1.05 -2.16 2.99
CA ARG A 197 1.28 -2.21 1.55
C ARG A 197 2.58 -2.89 1.22
N LEU A 198 2.52 -3.82 0.27
CA LEU A 198 3.66 -4.59 -0.20
C LEU A 198 3.77 -4.46 -1.72
N ALA A 199 4.86 -3.88 -2.19
CA ALA A 199 5.18 -3.82 -3.61
C ALA A 199 6.19 -4.92 -3.93
N LEU A 200 5.84 -5.83 -4.83
CA LEU A 200 6.77 -6.79 -5.42
C LEU A 200 7.37 -6.17 -6.68
N ILE A 201 8.68 -6.21 -6.81
CA ILE A 201 9.39 -5.51 -7.87
C ILE A 201 10.20 -6.53 -8.67
N GLY A 202 9.98 -6.53 -9.98
CA GLY A 202 10.82 -7.18 -10.97
C GLY A 202 11.53 -6.13 -11.79
N SER A 203 12.70 -6.45 -12.33
CA SER A 203 13.47 -5.50 -13.14
C SER A 203 13.89 -6.07 -14.49
N MET A 204 14.06 -5.19 -15.46
CA MET A 204 14.59 -5.46 -16.79
C MET A 204 15.56 -4.36 -17.18
N LEU A 205 16.44 -4.66 -18.14
CA LEU A 205 17.32 -3.69 -18.77
C LEU A 205 17.02 -3.69 -20.27
N LEU A 206 16.52 -2.59 -20.80
CA LEU A 206 16.21 -2.45 -22.22
C LEU A 206 16.90 -1.21 -22.77
N PRO A 207 17.34 -1.22 -24.05
CA PRO A 207 17.91 -0.04 -24.69
C PRO A 207 16.99 1.18 -24.60
N LYS A 208 17.56 2.37 -24.77
CA LYS A 208 16.78 3.59 -24.95
C LYS A 208 15.84 3.47 -26.15
N GLY A 209 14.65 4.05 -26.03
CA GLY A 209 13.65 4.04 -27.07
C GLY A 209 12.24 4.20 -26.51
N ALA A 210 11.26 4.25 -27.41
CA ALA A 210 9.84 4.19 -27.08
C ALA A 210 9.36 2.74 -27.20
N TYR A 211 8.70 2.25 -26.15
CA TYR A 211 8.15 0.90 -26.06
C TYR A 211 6.64 1.00 -25.85
N ALA A 212 5.89 0.27 -26.67
CA ALA A 212 4.45 0.16 -26.54
C ALA A 212 4.09 -0.99 -25.59
N TRP A 213 3.39 -0.71 -24.50
CA TRP A 213 2.84 -1.72 -23.59
C TRP A 213 1.42 -2.08 -24.01
N ASP A 214 1.18 -3.35 -24.34
CA ASP A 214 -0.12 -3.87 -24.77
C ASP A 214 -0.93 -4.56 -23.64
N GLY A 215 -0.38 -4.64 -22.43
CA GLY A 215 -0.97 -5.37 -21.30
C GLY A 215 -0.32 -6.73 -21.03
N ASN A 216 0.50 -7.23 -21.94
CA ASN A 216 1.22 -8.51 -21.81
C ASN A 216 2.70 -8.40 -22.19
N THR A 217 3.04 -7.63 -23.23
CA THR A 217 4.40 -7.47 -23.75
C THR A 217 4.77 -6.02 -24.05
N LEU A 218 6.08 -5.75 -24.05
CA LEU A 218 6.67 -4.49 -24.52
C LEU A 218 7.08 -4.63 -25.99
N ASN A 219 6.49 -3.83 -26.85
CA ASN A 219 6.74 -3.86 -28.29
C ASN A 219 7.65 -2.70 -28.72
N HIS A 220 8.72 -3.02 -29.45
CA HIS A 220 9.68 -2.04 -29.96
C HIS A 220 10.32 -2.54 -31.27
N GLY A 221 10.25 -1.74 -32.34
CA GLY A 221 10.89 -2.06 -33.62
C GLY A 221 10.46 -3.41 -34.22
N GLY A 222 9.18 -3.77 -34.06
CA GLY A 222 8.63 -5.06 -34.52
C GLY A 222 8.97 -6.26 -33.64
N ARG A 223 9.69 -6.07 -32.53
CA ARG A 223 9.98 -7.11 -31.54
C ARG A 223 9.07 -6.97 -30.34
N SER A 224 8.57 -8.10 -29.85
CA SER A 224 7.78 -8.22 -28.62
C SER A 224 8.66 -8.81 -27.52
N ILE A 225 8.67 -8.16 -26.35
CA ILE A 225 9.53 -8.51 -25.22
C ILE A 225 8.62 -8.76 -24.01
N ALA A 226 8.66 -9.99 -23.49
CA ALA A 226 7.88 -10.35 -22.31
C ALA A 226 8.55 -9.87 -21.02
N PRO A 227 7.83 -9.19 -20.11
CA PRO A 227 8.33 -8.85 -18.78
C PRO A 227 8.35 -10.07 -17.85
N PRO A 228 9.08 -9.98 -16.72
CA PRO A 228 8.99 -10.95 -15.63
C PRO A 228 7.54 -11.19 -15.19
N GLN A 229 7.17 -12.46 -15.03
CA GLN A 229 5.81 -12.86 -14.69
C GLN A 229 5.53 -12.69 -13.19
N LEU A 230 5.22 -11.46 -12.77
CA LEU A 230 4.95 -11.16 -11.36
C LEU A 230 3.50 -11.46 -10.92
N ALA A 231 2.53 -11.47 -11.83
CA ALA A 231 1.12 -11.57 -11.45
C ALA A 231 0.77 -12.82 -10.61
N PRO A 232 1.26 -14.03 -10.92
CA PRO A 232 1.05 -15.20 -10.07
C PRO A 232 1.66 -15.04 -8.67
N VAL A 233 2.84 -14.42 -8.58
CA VAL A 233 3.55 -14.18 -7.32
C VAL A 233 2.79 -13.15 -6.47
N VAL A 234 2.29 -12.08 -7.08
CA VAL A 234 1.46 -11.07 -6.40
C VAL A 234 0.21 -11.72 -5.81
N ARG A 235 -0.52 -12.53 -6.58
CA ARG A 235 -1.70 -13.26 -6.07
C ARG A 235 -1.33 -14.15 -4.89
N ARG A 236 -0.26 -14.93 -5.02
CA ARG A 236 0.17 -15.83 -3.95
C ARG A 236 0.62 -15.09 -2.69
N MET A 237 1.32 -13.97 -2.83
CA MET A 237 1.71 -13.12 -1.70
C MET A 237 0.48 -12.47 -1.05
N GLN A 238 -0.53 -12.07 -1.84
CA GLN A 238 -1.80 -11.55 -1.33
C GLN A 238 -2.55 -12.62 -0.51
N ASP A 239 -2.54 -13.89 -0.93
CA ASP A 239 -3.14 -15.00 -0.17
C ASP A 239 -2.41 -15.24 1.18
N ILE A 240 -1.08 -15.11 1.18
CA ILE A 240 -0.22 -15.35 2.35
C ILE A 240 -0.33 -14.22 3.38
N PHE A 241 -0.54 -13.00 2.90
CA PHE A 241 -0.67 -11.78 3.68
C PHE A 241 -2.00 -11.08 3.37
N PRO A 242 -3.14 -11.65 3.77
CA PRO A 242 -4.47 -11.10 3.47
C PRO A 242 -4.72 -9.72 4.10
N GLU A 243 -3.91 -9.34 5.10
CA GLU A 243 -3.93 -8.02 5.73
C GLU A 243 -3.22 -6.92 4.92
N LEU A 244 -2.45 -7.28 3.90
CA LEU A 244 -1.72 -6.33 3.06
C LEU A 244 -2.48 -6.07 1.77
N ASN A 245 -2.26 -4.89 1.18
CA ASN A 245 -2.50 -4.65 -0.23
C ASN A 245 -1.20 -4.94 -1.00
N VAL A 246 -1.21 -6.00 -1.82
CA VAL A 246 -0.04 -6.43 -2.58
C VAL A 246 -0.17 -6.01 -4.04
N THR A 247 0.84 -5.32 -4.58
CA THR A 247 0.91 -4.95 -6.01
C THR A 247 2.26 -5.33 -6.61
N GLY A 248 2.30 -5.54 -7.92
CA GLY A 248 3.52 -5.82 -8.67
C GLY A 248 3.97 -4.62 -9.49
N TRP A 249 5.28 -4.48 -9.64
CA TRP A 249 5.90 -3.46 -10.46
C TRP A 249 7.04 -4.06 -11.26
N THR A 250 7.03 -3.91 -12.57
CA THR A 250 8.18 -4.20 -13.42
C THR A 250 8.84 -2.89 -13.80
N VAL A 251 10.05 -2.67 -13.31
CA VAL A 251 10.86 -1.52 -13.71
C VAL A 251 11.74 -1.87 -14.91
N VAL A 252 11.67 -1.04 -15.94
CA VAL A 252 12.56 -1.09 -17.10
C VAL A 252 13.63 -0.02 -16.93
N HIS A 253 14.87 -0.45 -16.71
CA HIS A 253 16.01 0.45 -16.60
C HIS A 253 16.62 0.73 -17.98
N SER A 254 17.07 1.97 -18.18
CA SER A 254 17.99 2.31 -19.28
C SER A 254 19.43 1.87 -18.96
N PRO A 255 20.25 1.43 -19.93
CA PRO A 255 21.65 1.03 -19.72
C PRO A 255 22.52 2.20 -19.23
N ASP A 256 22.21 3.43 -19.63
CA ASP A 256 22.95 4.64 -19.21
C ASP A 256 22.50 5.18 -17.84
N GLY A 257 21.41 4.64 -17.28
CA GLY A 257 20.88 5.07 -15.99
C GLY A 257 19.96 6.29 -16.04
N ASN A 258 19.58 6.78 -17.23
CA ASN A 258 18.54 7.78 -17.36
C ASN A 258 17.22 7.26 -16.79
N LEU A 259 16.62 8.00 -15.85
CA LEU A 259 15.42 7.57 -15.14
C LEU A 259 14.15 7.67 -15.97
N HIS A 260 14.14 8.55 -16.97
CA HIS A 260 13.00 8.80 -17.83
C HIS A 260 13.02 7.93 -19.09
N GLU A 261 14.08 7.16 -19.29
CA GLU A 261 14.23 6.22 -20.39
C GLU A 261 14.25 4.76 -19.89
N PRO A 262 13.78 3.81 -20.71
CA PRO A 262 13.02 4.04 -21.95
C PRO A 262 11.64 4.67 -21.68
N VAL A 263 11.03 5.24 -22.73
CA VAL A 263 9.65 5.73 -22.66
C VAL A 263 8.74 4.53 -22.85
N ILE A 264 7.75 4.39 -21.96
CA ILE A 264 6.76 3.30 -22.02
C ILE A 264 5.39 3.91 -22.27
N ASP A 265 4.88 3.68 -23.47
CA ASP A 265 3.56 4.13 -23.90
C ASP A 265 2.53 3.06 -23.55
N HIS A 266 1.66 3.39 -22.61
CA HIS A 266 0.53 2.55 -22.27
C HIS A 266 -0.60 2.81 -23.28
N HIS A 267 -0.77 1.92 -24.26
CA HIS A 267 -1.95 1.98 -25.12
C HIS A 267 -3.22 1.87 -24.25
N ARG A 268 -4.27 2.63 -24.62
CA ARG A 268 -5.55 2.70 -23.88
C ARG A 268 -5.98 1.30 -23.46
N ARG A 269 -6.15 1.11 -22.14
CA ARG A 269 -6.60 -0.11 -21.44
C ARG A 269 -7.26 -1.13 -22.38
N ALA A 270 -6.49 -2.14 -22.78
CA ALA A 270 -7.08 -3.37 -23.30
C ALA A 270 -7.91 -4.01 -22.17
N ARG A 271 -9.18 -4.33 -22.44
CA ARG A 271 -10.03 -5.05 -21.49
C ARG A 271 -9.36 -6.37 -21.14
N GLY A 272 -9.04 -6.59 -19.85
CA GLY A 272 -8.45 -7.84 -19.37
C GLY A 272 -6.97 -7.78 -18.97
N ALA A 273 -6.28 -6.65 -19.15
CA ALA A 273 -4.95 -6.47 -18.57
C ALA A 273 -5.03 -6.57 -17.03
N SER A 274 -4.19 -7.41 -16.43
CA SER A 274 -4.12 -7.54 -14.98
C SER A 274 -3.59 -6.24 -14.38
N ASP A 275 -4.48 -5.40 -13.81
CA ASP A 275 -4.14 -4.15 -13.10
C ASP A 275 -3.22 -4.40 -11.87
N MET A 276 -2.90 -5.67 -11.58
CA MET A 276 -2.05 -6.09 -10.48
C MET A 276 -0.57 -5.77 -10.69
N VAL A 277 -0.09 -5.64 -11.94
CA VAL A 277 1.32 -5.39 -12.24
C VAL A 277 1.48 -4.17 -13.15
N GLN A 278 2.22 -3.17 -12.69
CA GLN A 278 2.52 -1.98 -13.48
C GLN A 278 3.90 -2.10 -14.13
N VAL A 279 4.01 -1.79 -15.43
CA VAL A 279 5.28 -1.76 -16.15
C VAL A 279 5.70 -0.32 -16.36
N VAL A 280 6.83 0.10 -15.80
CA VAL A 280 7.23 1.51 -15.75
C VAL A 280 8.73 1.69 -15.96
N ASN A 281 9.15 2.88 -16.35
CA ASN A 281 10.56 3.27 -16.26
C ASN A 281 10.94 3.61 -14.82
N ALA A 282 12.22 3.89 -14.57
CA ALA A 282 12.73 4.15 -13.22
C ALA A 282 12.09 5.38 -12.53
N ALA A 283 11.84 6.46 -13.27
CA ALA A 283 11.14 7.63 -12.74
C ALA A 283 9.68 7.31 -12.39
N GLY A 284 9.01 6.52 -13.22
CA GLY A 284 7.67 6.00 -12.97
C GLY A 284 7.62 5.12 -11.73
N LEU A 285 8.59 4.21 -11.56
CA LEU A 285 8.70 3.35 -10.38
C LEU A 285 8.83 4.19 -9.10
N SER A 286 9.78 5.12 -9.06
CA SER A 286 10.01 5.97 -7.88
C SER A 286 8.75 6.75 -7.46
N ARG A 287 8.07 7.38 -8.44
CA ARG A 287 6.83 8.13 -8.19
C ARG A 287 5.69 7.20 -7.75
N GLY A 288 5.50 6.10 -8.46
CA GLY A 288 4.46 5.12 -8.23
C GLY A 288 4.59 4.44 -6.87
N LEU A 289 5.79 3.99 -6.50
CA LEU A 289 6.08 3.42 -5.18
C LEU A 289 5.80 4.41 -4.07
N LYS A 290 6.24 5.67 -4.19
CA LYS A 290 5.95 6.70 -3.18
C LYS A 290 4.45 6.93 -3.02
N GLN A 291 3.72 7.08 -4.12
CA GLN A 291 2.27 7.27 -4.08
C GLN A 291 1.56 6.03 -3.49
N PHE A 292 1.98 4.83 -3.88
CA PHE A 292 1.43 3.59 -3.39
C PHE A 292 1.66 3.44 -1.89
N LEU A 293 2.91 3.49 -1.43
CA LEU A 293 3.29 3.25 -0.04
C LEU A 293 2.83 4.35 0.93
N ALA A 294 2.75 5.60 0.46
CA ALA A 294 2.19 6.69 1.25
C ALA A 294 0.67 6.63 1.37
N GLY A 295 0.01 5.79 0.57
CA GLY A 295 -1.43 5.57 0.65
C GLY A 295 -1.81 4.54 1.71
N GLY A 296 -3.12 4.41 1.95
CA GLY A 296 -3.66 3.42 2.89
C GLY A 296 -3.52 3.82 4.37
N PRO A 297 -3.94 2.95 5.30
CA PRO A 297 -3.89 3.25 6.73
C PRO A 297 -2.45 3.17 7.25
N ALA A 298 -2.09 4.14 8.11
CA ALA A 298 -0.82 4.19 8.84
C ALA A 298 0.43 3.91 7.97
N PRO A 299 0.72 4.74 6.95
CA PRO A 299 1.85 4.53 6.05
C PRO A 299 3.23 4.57 6.72
N ASN A 300 3.35 5.17 7.92
CA ASN A 300 4.55 5.15 8.75
C ASN A 300 4.68 3.94 9.68
N THR A 301 3.85 2.91 9.53
CA THR A 301 3.94 1.70 10.34
C THR A 301 4.95 0.70 9.78
N VAL A 302 5.76 0.09 10.67
CA VAL A 302 6.56 -1.10 10.39
C VAL A 302 5.86 -2.30 11.03
N ASN A 303 5.20 -3.12 10.22
CA ASN A 303 4.49 -4.31 10.66
C ASN A 303 5.49 -5.45 10.94
N LEU A 304 5.86 -5.67 12.21
CA LEU A 304 6.88 -6.64 12.60
C LEU A 304 6.49 -8.10 12.29
N PRO A 305 5.23 -8.56 12.51
CA PRO A 305 4.83 -9.91 12.11
C PRO A 305 5.03 -10.19 10.61
N VAL A 306 4.66 -9.23 9.76
CA VAL A 306 4.85 -9.34 8.31
C VAL A 306 6.34 -9.30 7.96
N LEU A 307 7.08 -8.32 8.50
CA LEU A 307 8.51 -8.19 8.25
C LEU A 307 9.27 -9.47 8.66
N ALA A 308 9.01 -9.99 9.86
CA ALA A 308 9.62 -11.24 10.33
C ALA A 308 9.33 -12.43 9.41
N ARG A 309 8.10 -12.54 8.89
CA ARG A 309 7.73 -13.60 7.93
C ARG A 309 8.46 -13.44 6.59
N LEU A 310 8.56 -12.21 6.08
CA LEU A 310 9.30 -11.93 4.85
C LEU A 310 10.80 -12.23 5.02
N LEU A 311 11.41 -11.80 6.13
CA LEU A 311 12.82 -12.04 6.41
C LEU A 311 13.15 -13.55 6.51
N ARG A 312 12.24 -14.37 7.03
CA ARG A 312 12.39 -15.84 7.02
C ARG A 312 12.29 -16.47 5.63
N GLY A 313 11.70 -15.78 4.65
CA GLY A 313 11.59 -16.20 3.26
C GLY A 313 12.78 -15.77 2.38
N MET A 314 13.79 -15.14 2.96
CA MET A 314 15.06 -14.86 2.29
C MET A 314 15.89 -16.15 2.17
N HIS A 315 16.76 -16.22 1.17
CA HIS A 315 17.68 -17.34 0.92
C HIS A 315 19.09 -17.08 1.48
#